data_AF-A0A419ARI8-F1
#
_entry.id   AF-A0A419ARI8-F1
#
_cell.length_a   1.000
_cell.length_b   1.000
_cell.length_c   1.000
_cell.angle_alpha   90.00
_cell.angle_beta   90.00
_cell.angle_gamma   90.00
#
_symmetry.space_group_name_H-M   'P 1'
#
loop_
_entity.id
_entity.type
_entity.pdbx_description
1 polymer ?
#
loop_
_entity_poly.entity_id
_entity_poly.type
_entity_poly.pdbx_seq_one_letter_code
_entity_poly.pdbx_strand_id
1 'polypeptide(L)'
;MTAIALLNSENDPHVVADTLLSAAGSDPNNDKSIWLPALGNIHSEWENKDGKWHIPRLGRKTFAVPVSSGFLAFAGHCSSAFNFWDELSTHFYSRQAYDPNYSITKDIVESILSSNKNAYRFSLLGMVRNNHGKFLPLTHRPDAVIETKSYGVCYIAGSGSDLLKKIILERDKTIDNHNRPTKISHTEDLAEYISAEMLYSESDLKNGLKKGTPLDCYCGGFYEWYGIKDEGINVLQPRIDMSVSLTDDGIVITRLYFSEQYMFPPSSSSSVYSFKYPISVVNLISDFEHIDYTSLLNEKISLSFSEVYGTYIDSTFSGYEGNPEFIPRLSGPIRGELAEKMFSSLVDVKRIRLFVNCGENTFCKGFVNPTITDCYVSIQYTDGKFTVNIDDEIKNYILGKVFSFISS
;
A
#
# COMPACT_ATOMS: atom_id res chain seq x y z
N MET A 1 1.06 15.09 7.21
CA MET A 1 0.29 14.11 8.00
C MET A 1 0.45 12.77 7.30
N THR A 2 0.62 11.67 8.04
CA THR A 2 1.18 10.41 7.50
C THR A 2 1.00 9.26 8.49
N ALA A 3 1.15 8.02 8.04
CA ALA A 3 1.33 6.83 8.87
C ALA A 3 2.43 5.96 8.24
N ILE A 4 3.51 5.72 8.97
CA ILE A 4 4.60 4.83 8.55
C ILE A 4 4.92 3.81 9.65
N ALA A 5 5.42 2.66 9.25
CA ALA A 5 5.90 1.63 10.17
C ALA A 5 7.14 0.90 9.63
N LEU A 6 7.99 0.46 10.57
CA LEU A 6 8.98 -0.60 10.36
C LEU A 6 8.54 -1.78 11.23
N LEU A 7 8.02 -2.83 10.58
CA LEU A 7 7.55 -4.06 11.22
C LEU A 7 8.69 -5.05 11.36
N ASN A 8 8.71 -5.82 12.47
CA ASN A 8 9.68 -6.89 12.74
C ASN A 8 11.13 -6.52 12.36
N SER A 9 11.60 -5.42 12.93
CA SER A 9 12.84 -4.75 12.50
C SER A 9 14.09 -5.62 12.58
N GLU A 10 14.07 -6.69 13.37
CA GLU A 10 15.25 -7.49 13.69
C GLU A 10 15.36 -8.78 12.87
N ASN A 11 14.22 -9.39 12.48
CA ASN A 11 14.21 -10.74 11.91
C ASN A 11 13.63 -10.78 10.49
N ASP A 12 12.59 -9.99 10.23
CA ASP A 12 11.87 -10.02 8.96
C ASP A 12 11.32 -8.62 8.63
N PRO A 13 12.21 -7.64 8.43
CA PRO A 13 11.84 -6.24 8.39
C PRO A 13 10.94 -5.92 7.20
N HIS A 14 9.79 -5.29 7.48
CA HIS A 14 8.90 -4.75 6.47
C HIS A 14 8.66 -3.27 6.72
N VAL A 15 8.86 -2.43 5.70
CA VAL A 15 8.50 -1.02 5.73
C VAL A 15 7.09 -0.86 5.20
N VAL A 16 6.24 -0.10 5.89
CA VAL A 16 4.88 0.25 5.47
C VAL A 16 4.71 1.77 5.48
N ALA A 17 4.06 2.33 4.47
CA ALA A 17 3.76 3.77 4.42
C ALA A 17 2.42 4.04 3.73
N ASP A 18 1.70 5.06 4.22
CA ASP A 18 0.51 5.57 3.55
C ASP A 18 0.88 6.53 2.41
N THR A 19 0.05 6.60 1.37
CA THR A 19 0.34 7.41 0.17
C THR A 19 -0.38 8.76 0.14
N LEU A 20 -1.22 9.08 1.11
CA LEU A 20 -1.97 10.34 1.15
C LEU A 20 -1.09 11.53 1.57
N LEU A 21 -0.93 12.53 0.72
CA LEU A 21 -0.29 13.78 1.10
C LEU A 21 -1.34 14.79 1.52
N SER A 22 -1.01 15.58 2.54
CA SER A 22 -1.91 16.55 3.17
C SER A 22 -1.21 17.90 3.31
N ALA A 23 -1.95 19.00 3.18
CA ALA A 23 -1.44 20.35 3.42
C ALA A 23 -2.41 21.16 4.30
N ALA A 24 -1.87 22.09 5.09
CA ALA A 24 -2.67 22.98 5.91
C ALA A 24 -3.32 24.08 5.05
N GLY A 25 -4.49 24.53 5.47
CA GLY A 25 -5.27 25.55 4.77
C GLY A 25 -6.15 25.00 3.66
N SER A 26 -6.81 25.92 2.96
CA SER A 26 -7.70 25.62 1.84
C SER A 26 -6.99 25.04 0.63
N ASP A 27 -7.70 24.22 -0.15
CA ASP A 27 -7.20 23.71 -1.42
C ASP A 27 -7.10 24.87 -2.42
N PRO A 28 -5.90 25.14 -2.99
CA PRO A 28 -5.75 26.17 -4.02
C PRO A 28 -6.44 25.83 -5.35
N ASN A 29 -6.82 24.57 -5.59
CA ASN A 29 -7.50 24.17 -6.82
C ASN A 29 -8.97 24.62 -6.81
N ASN A 30 -9.43 25.20 -7.93
CA ASN A 30 -10.80 25.69 -8.06
C ASN A 30 -11.85 24.59 -7.90
N ASP A 31 -11.59 23.39 -8.44
CA ASP A 31 -12.53 22.27 -8.42
C ASP A 31 -12.60 21.57 -7.05
N LYS A 32 -11.60 21.82 -6.18
CA LYS A 32 -11.50 21.26 -4.82
C LYS A 32 -11.82 19.76 -4.78
N SER A 33 -11.23 19.04 -5.72
CA SER A 33 -11.53 17.63 -5.94
C SER A 33 -10.25 16.82 -6.04
N ILE A 34 -10.28 15.61 -5.48
CA ILE A 34 -9.20 14.64 -5.62
C ILE A 34 -9.76 13.24 -5.84
N TRP A 35 -9.08 12.49 -6.70
CA TRP A 35 -9.30 11.07 -6.85
C TRP A 35 -8.50 10.25 -5.80
N LEU A 36 -9.21 9.43 -5.02
CA LEU A 36 -8.63 8.42 -4.12
C LEU A 36 -8.97 7.00 -4.62
N PRO A 37 -8.12 5.99 -4.36
CA PRO A 37 -8.31 4.65 -4.93
C PRO A 37 -9.63 4.00 -4.53
N ALA A 38 -10.05 4.15 -3.27
CA ALA A 38 -11.24 3.47 -2.74
C ALA A 38 -12.52 4.33 -2.83
N LEU A 39 -12.39 5.65 -2.94
CA LEU A 39 -13.51 6.60 -2.89
C LEU A 39 -13.83 7.26 -4.23
N GLY A 40 -12.96 7.11 -5.24
CA GLY A 40 -13.09 7.82 -6.50
C GLY A 40 -12.90 9.32 -6.30
N ASN A 41 -13.69 10.13 -7.00
CA ASN A 41 -13.61 11.59 -6.92
C ASN A 41 -14.34 12.13 -5.69
N ILE A 42 -13.59 12.73 -4.76
CA ILE A 42 -14.11 13.33 -3.53
C ILE A 42 -13.72 14.80 -3.39
N HIS A 43 -14.34 15.48 -2.44
CA HIS A 43 -13.89 16.81 -2.03
C HIS A 43 -12.51 16.70 -1.36
N SER A 44 -11.58 17.56 -1.78
CA SER A 44 -10.21 17.57 -1.29
C SER A 44 -10.03 18.39 -0.01
N GLU A 45 -10.93 19.33 0.30
CA GLU A 45 -10.88 20.14 1.53
C GLU A 45 -11.62 19.48 2.70
N TRP A 46 -11.02 19.59 3.87
CA TRP A 46 -11.51 19.02 5.12
C TRP A 46 -11.26 20.01 6.25
N GLU A 47 -12.02 19.86 7.34
CA GLU A 47 -11.89 20.73 8.51
C GLU A 47 -12.03 19.91 9.79
N ASN A 48 -11.19 20.22 10.77
CA ASN A 48 -11.27 19.63 12.10
C ASN A 48 -10.75 20.62 13.16
N LYS A 49 -10.47 20.11 14.37
CA LYS A 49 -10.02 20.91 15.52
C LYS A 49 -8.75 21.72 15.27
N ASP A 50 -7.87 21.29 14.35
CA ASP A 50 -6.60 21.95 14.06
C ASP A 50 -6.73 22.97 12.90
N GLY A 51 -7.94 23.09 12.35
CA GLY A 51 -8.30 24.01 11.27
C GLY A 51 -8.58 23.32 9.94
N LYS A 52 -8.63 24.12 8.88
CA LYS A 52 -8.80 23.62 7.52
C LYS A 52 -7.52 22.98 7.00
N TRP A 53 -7.68 21.93 6.23
CA TRP A 53 -6.61 21.25 5.52
C TRP A 53 -7.15 20.67 4.22
N HIS A 54 -6.26 20.24 3.34
CA HIS A 54 -6.65 19.60 2.09
C HIS A 54 -5.71 18.47 1.69
N ILE A 55 -6.18 17.62 0.78
CA ILE A 55 -5.42 16.54 0.17
C ILE A 55 -4.98 16.99 -1.24
N PRO A 56 -3.73 17.45 -1.44
CA PRO A 56 -3.28 17.89 -2.76
C PRO A 56 -3.13 16.74 -3.77
N ARG A 57 -2.64 15.58 -3.32
CA ARG A 57 -2.42 14.39 -4.17
C ARG A 57 -2.07 13.15 -3.34
N LEU A 58 -1.96 12.03 -4.04
CA LEU A 58 -1.27 10.82 -3.57
C LEU A 58 0.20 10.88 -3.99
N GLY A 59 1.07 10.36 -3.15
CA GLY A 59 2.50 10.21 -3.42
C GLY A 59 3.13 9.22 -2.46
N ARG A 60 4.04 8.40 -2.99
CA ARG A 60 4.82 7.44 -2.19
C ARG A 60 5.71 8.16 -1.20
N LYS A 61 5.78 7.66 0.02
CA LYS A 61 6.50 8.30 1.14
C LYS A 61 7.76 7.54 1.52
N THR A 62 8.35 6.89 0.54
CA THR A 62 9.51 6.03 0.74
C THR A 62 10.67 6.43 -0.16
N PHE A 63 11.88 6.26 0.37
CA PHE A 63 13.15 6.46 -0.32
C PHE A 63 13.83 5.11 -0.53
N ALA A 64 14.16 4.81 -1.77
CA ALA A 64 15.10 3.75 -2.09
C ALA A 64 16.51 4.34 -2.01
N VAL A 65 17.28 3.97 -1.00
CA VAL A 65 18.64 4.50 -0.82
C VAL A 65 19.51 4.04 -2.00
N PRO A 66 20.42 4.89 -2.53
CA PRO A 66 21.18 4.57 -3.74
C PRO A 66 21.88 3.22 -3.67
N VAL A 67 22.08 2.60 -4.84
CA VAL A 67 22.72 1.28 -5.00
C VAL A 67 22.08 0.16 -4.15
N SER A 68 20.77 0.27 -3.88
CA SER A 68 20.00 -0.68 -3.06
C SER A 68 20.57 -0.91 -1.66
N SER A 69 21.20 0.12 -1.09
CA SER A 69 21.83 0.07 0.23
C SER A 69 20.85 0.23 1.39
N GLY A 70 19.58 0.51 1.10
CA GLY A 70 18.56 0.76 2.12
C GLY A 70 17.20 1.10 1.53
N PHE A 71 16.20 1.06 2.39
CA PHE A 71 14.84 1.46 2.07
C PHE A 71 14.21 2.11 3.30
N LEU A 72 13.70 3.34 3.13
CA LEU A 72 13.28 4.22 4.21
C LEU A 72 11.88 4.76 3.92
N ALA A 73 11.06 4.98 4.94
CA ALA A 73 9.79 5.68 4.89
C ALA A 73 9.85 6.92 5.78
N PHE A 74 9.19 8.01 5.36
CA PHE A 74 9.15 9.24 6.14
C PHE A 74 7.73 9.65 6.53
N ALA A 75 7.64 10.30 7.69
CA ALA A 75 6.43 10.90 8.22
C ALA A 75 6.69 12.35 8.64
N GLY A 76 5.73 13.25 8.44
CA GLY A 76 5.86 14.67 8.83
C GLY A 76 6.08 15.63 7.66
N HIS A 77 6.96 16.62 7.85
CA HIS A 77 7.06 17.76 6.92
C HIS A 77 7.80 17.40 5.62
N CYS A 78 7.06 17.35 4.50
CA CYS A 78 7.57 16.90 3.19
C CYS A 78 8.80 17.68 2.72
N SER A 79 8.82 19.02 2.83
CA SER A 79 9.99 19.81 2.42
C SER A 79 11.23 19.51 3.26
N SER A 80 11.05 19.11 4.53
CA SER A 80 12.19 18.78 5.40
C SER A 80 12.75 17.39 5.08
N ALA A 81 11.87 16.41 4.85
CA ALA A 81 12.26 15.09 4.37
C ALA A 81 12.93 15.17 2.99
N PHE A 82 12.44 16.06 2.13
CA PHE A 82 13.04 16.35 0.83
C PHE A 82 14.43 16.96 0.94
N ASN A 83 14.63 17.97 1.78
CA ASN A 83 15.96 18.56 1.98
C ASN A 83 16.95 17.51 2.51
N PHE A 84 16.51 16.62 3.41
CA PHE A 84 17.33 15.49 3.84
C PHE A 84 17.69 14.56 2.67
N TRP A 85 16.72 14.23 1.81
CA TRP A 85 16.94 13.39 0.65
C TRP A 85 17.90 14.02 -0.37
N ASP A 86 17.80 15.34 -0.57
CA ASP A 86 18.70 16.13 -1.41
C ASP A 86 20.15 16.11 -0.86
N GLU A 87 20.32 16.33 0.44
CA GLU A 87 21.63 16.25 1.10
C GLU A 87 22.24 14.85 0.97
N LEU A 88 21.44 13.79 1.17
CA LEU A 88 21.87 12.40 1.01
C LEU A 88 22.27 12.09 -0.43
N SER A 89 21.48 12.55 -1.39
CA SER A 89 21.76 12.39 -2.82
C SER A 89 23.05 13.11 -3.21
N THR A 90 23.19 14.37 -2.82
CA THR A 90 24.40 15.17 -3.06
C THR A 90 25.64 14.51 -2.44
N HIS A 91 25.52 14.00 -1.21
CA HIS A 91 26.60 13.25 -0.56
C HIS A 91 27.01 12.04 -1.40
N PHE A 92 26.05 11.22 -1.84
CA PHE A 92 26.29 10.06 -2.69
C PHE A 92 27.03 10.44 -3.97
N TYR A 93 26.55 11.42 -4.75
CA TYR A 93 27.18 11.81 -6.01
C TYR A 93 28.59 12.34 -5.83
N SER A 94 28.80 13.17 -4.82
CA SER A 94 30.12 13.74 -4.54
C SER A 94 31.17 12.65 -4.27
N ARG A 95 30.76 11.50 -3.71
CA ARG A 95 31.64 10.38 -3.39
C ARG A 95 31.76 9.39 -4.53
N GLN A 96 30.64 9.09 -5.20
CA GLN A 96 30.61 8.16 -6.33
C GLN A 96 31.53 8.61 -7.48
N ALA A 97 31.69 9.92 -7.66
CA ALA A 97 32.64 10.48 -8.64
C ALA A 97 34.10 10.07 -8.39
N TYR A 98 34.47 9.72 -7.15
CA TYR A 98 35.82 9.29 -6.77
C TYR A 98 35.91 7.78 -6.50
N ASP A 99 34.84 7.17 -6.00
CA ASP A 99 34.73 5.74 -5.72
C ASP A 99 33.45 5.18 -6.35
N PRO A 100 33.54 4.51 -7.52
CA PRO A 100 32.37 3.92 -8.18
C PRO A 100 31.63 2.87 -7.34
N ASN A 101 32.28 2.28 -6.34
CA ASN A 101 31.70 1.28 -5.44
C ASN A 101 31.15 1.89 -4.15
N TYR A 102 31.16 3.22 -4.04
CA TYR A 102 30.66 3.92 -2.88
C TYR A 102 29.19 3.56 -2.60
N SER A 103 28.88 3.31 -1.33
CA SER A 103 27.56 2.94 -0.86
C SER A 103 27.19 3.75 0.38
N ILE A 104 25.93 4.14 0.47
CA ILE A 104 25.40 4.83 1.65
C ILE A 104 25.22 3.82 2.77
N THR A 105 25.77 4.12 3.94
CA THR A 105 25.61 3.29 5.13
C THR A 105 24.76 3.97 6.19
N LYS A 106 24.26 3.19 7.14
CA LYS A 106 23.46 3.69 8.27
C LYS A 106 24.13 4.88 8.97
N ASP A 107 25.44 4.79 9.24
CA ASP A 107 26.20 5.85 9.91
C ASP A 107 26.21 7.15 9.11
N ILE A 108 26.29 7.07 7.78
CA ILE A 108 26.22 8.23 6.89
C ILE A 108 24.83 8.87 6.96
N VAL A 109 23.78 8.06 6.91
CA VAL A 109 22.40 8.56 7.04
C VAL A 109 22.19 9.25 8.38
N GLU A 110 22.64 8.64 9.49
CA GLU A 110 22.54 9.23 10.83
C GLU A 110 23.35 10.52 10.99
N SER A 111 24.52 10.59 10.36
CA SER A 111 25.35 11.80 10.34
C SER A 111 24.66 12.96 9.60
N ILE A 112 24.04 12.69 8.46
CA ILE A 112 23.27 13.68 7.71
C ILE A 112 22.04 14.12 8.52
N LEU A 113 21.29 13.18 9.11
CA LEU A 113 20.17 13.52 10.01
C LEU A 113 20.61 14.40 11.18
N SER A 114 21.76 14.11 11.78
CA SER A 114 22.28 14.85 12.94
C SER A 114 22.72 16.27 12.58
N SER A 115 23.19 16.49 11.36
CA SER A 115 23.63 17.80 10.85
C SER A 115 22.49 18.61 10.22
N ASN A 116 21.40 17.95 9.80
CA ASN A 116 20.26 18.59 9.18
C ASN A 116 19.41 19.33 10.21
N LYS A 117 19.44 20.67 10.13
CA LYS A 117 18.70 21.56 11.05
C LYS A 117 17.18 21.32 11.07
N ASN A 118 16.62 20.71 10.03
CA ASN A 118 15.19 20.46 9.90
C ASN A 118 14.80 19.00 10.19
N ALA A 119 15.74 18.14 10.60
CA ALA A 119 15.48 16.74 10.92
C ALA A 119 14.44 16.55 12.03
N TYR A 120 14.26 17.53 12.92
CA TYR A 120 13.24 17.47 13.97
C TYR A 120 11.79 17.52 13.46
N ARG A 121 11.57 17.91 12.19
CA ARG A 121 10.24 18.12 11.59
C ARG A 121 9.68 16.88 10.89
N PHE A 122 10.42 15.79 10.85
CA PHE A 122 9.99 14.54 10.25
C PHE A 122 10.57 13.33 11.00
N SER A 123 9.91 12.20 10.84
CA SER A 123 10.36 10.89 11.30
C SER A 123 10.82 10.07 10.10
N LEU A 124 11.77 9.16 10.30
CA LEU A 124 12.33 8.30 9.26
C LEU A 124 12.50 6.89 9.83
N LEU A 125 11.87 5.91 9.21
CA LEU A 125 11.91 4.50 9.62
C LEU A 125 12.30 3.63 8.43
N GLY A 126 13.14 2.62 8.64
CA GLY A 126 13.44 1.63 7.62
C GLY A 126 14.71 0.86 7.90
N MET A 127 15.34 0.34 6.87
CA MET A 127 16.59 -0.41 6.99
C MET A 127 17.66 0.19 6.09
N VAL A 128 18.90 0.27 6.60
CA VAL A 128 20.07 0.69 5.82
C VAL A 128 21.22 -0.26 6.13
N ARG A 129 22.02 -0.59 5.12
CA ARG A 129 23.22 -1.42 5.29
C ARG A 129 24.24 -0.70 6.15
N ASN A 130 24.94 -1.44 7.00
CA ASN A 130 26.14 -0.95 7.65
C ASN A 130 27.38 -1.15 6.74
N ASN A 131 28.56 -0.77 7.24
CA ASN A 131 29.83 -0.97 6.52
C ASN A 131 30.18 -2.45 6.27
N HIS A 132 29.49 -3.39 6.90
CA HIS A 132 29.63 -4.83 6.70
C HIS A 132 28.58 -5.41 5.74
N GLY A 133 27.75 -4.57 5.12
CA GLY A 133 26.69 -4.97 4.19
C GLY A 133 25.42 -5.54 4.85
N LYS A 134 25.35 -5.59 6.18
CA LYS A 134 24.17 -6.08 6.91
C LYS A 134 23.13 -4.97 7.05
N PHE A 135 21.87 -5.27 6.73
CA PHE A 135 20.76 -4.36 7.01
C PHE A 135 20.55 -4.18 8.51
N LEU A 136 20.50 -2.93 8.96
CA LEU A 136 20.18 -2.54 10.33
C LEU A 136 19.00 -1.56 10.35
N PRO A 137 18.16 -1.61 11.40
CA PRO A 137 17.10 -0.63 11.58
C PRO A 137 17.66 0.79 11.65
N LEU A 138 17.12 1.68 10.83
CA LEU A 138 17.27 3.12 10.98
C LEU A 138 15.98 3.67 11.59
N THR A 139 16.09 4.25 12.78
CA THR A 139 14.96 4.84 13.50
C THR A 139 15.27 6.27 13.88
N HIS A 140 14.52 7.21 13.32
CA HIS A 140 14.62 8.62 13.63
C HIS A 140 13.26 9.15 14.03
N ARG A 141 13.15 9.58 15.29
CA ARG A 141 11.92 10.13 15.90
C ARG A 141 10.68 9.22 15.73
N PRO A 142 10.73 7.93 16.14
CA PRO A 142 9.52 7.12 16.20
C PRO A 142 8.54 7.71 17.22
N ASP A 143 7.25 7.66 16.93
CA ASP A 143 6.20 8.07 17.88
C ASP A 143 5.91 6.97 18.90
N ALA A 144 6.06 5.70 18.49
CA ALA A 144 6.00 4.57 19.41
C ALA A 144 6.86 3.39 18.97
N VAL A 145 7.24 2.59 19.97
CA VAL A 145 7.84 1.26 19.82
C VAL A 145 6.82 0.26 20.35
N ILE A 146 6.57 -0.81 19.60
CA ILE A 146 5.65 -1.89 19.97
C ILE A 146 6.45 -3.18 20.04
N GLU A 147 6.53 -3.76 21.23
CA GLU A 147 7.01 -5.13 21.40
C GLU A 147 5.80 -6.07 21.23
N THR A 148 5.90 -6.96 20.25
CA THR A 148 4.84 -7.91 19.91
C THR A 148 5.28 -9.33 20.22
N LYS A 149 4.33 -10.24 20.41
CA LYS A 149 4.66 -11.65 20.67
C LYS A 149 5.06 -12.40 19.39
N SER A 150 4.47 -12.03 18.26
CA SER A 150 4.58 -12.77 17.00
C SER A 150 5.37 -12.04 15.90
N TYR A 151 5.56 -10.72 16.03
CA TYR A 151 6.27 -9.91 15.02
C TYR A 151 7.56 -9.26 15.55
N GLY A 152 8.00 -9.55 16.78
CA GLY A 152 9.15 -8.87 17.37
C GLY A 152 8.91 -7.37 17.61
N VAL A 153 9.93 -6.55 17.37
CA VAL A 153 9.90 -5.10 17.59
C VAL A 153 9.40 -4.36 16.34
N CYS A 154 8.37 -3.55 16.52
CA CYS A 154 7.83 -2.66 15.49
C CYS A 154 8.00 -1.20 15.90
N TYR A 155 8.36 -0.34 14.94
CA TYR A 155 8.42 1.12 15.11
C TYR A 155 7.34 1.77 14.25
N ILE A 156 6.69 2.80 14.78
CA ILE A 156 5.65 3.55 14.05
C ILE A 156 5.85 5.05 14.21
N ALA A 157 5.43 5.80 13.20
CA ALA A 157 5.43 7.26 13.25
C ALA A 157 4.35 7.90 12.35
N GLY A 158 4.04 9.15 12.62
CA GLY A 158 3.04 9.96 11.93
C GLY A 158 1.70 10.08 12.69
N SER A 159 0.83 10.93 12.18
CA SER A 159 -0.51 11.20 12.73
C SER A 159 -1.41 9.97 12.78
N GLY A 160 -1.24 9.01 11.86
CA GLY A 160 -1.97 7.74 11.86
C GLY A 160 -1.33 6.61 12.66
N SER A 161 -0.32 6.91 13.49
CA SER A 161 0.40 5.90 14.28
C SER A 161 -0.50 5.12 15.24
N ASP A 162 -1.43 5.77 15.94
CA ASP A 162 -2.37 5.08 16.84
C ASP A 162 -3.25 4.05 16.13
N LEU A 163 -3.66 4.35 14.88
CA LEU A 163 -4.44 3.43 14.05
C LEU A 163 -3.59 2.21 13.65
N LEU A 164 -2.36 2.42 13.18
CA LEU A 164 -1.43 1.33 12.89
C LEU A 164 -1.11 0.49 14.13
N LYS A 165 -0.89 1.13 15.28
CA LYS A 165 -0.65 0.45 16.56
C LYS A 165 -1.79 -0.47 16.93
N LYS A 166 -3.04 0.00 16.80
CA LYS A 166 -4.23 -0.80 17.05
C LYS A 166 -4.26 -2.03 16.15
N ILE A 167 -4.09 -1.85 14.84
CA ILE A 167 -4.07 -2.95 13.86
C ILE A 167 -2.99 -3.98 14.21
N ILE A 168 -1.76 -3.54 14.47
CA ILE A 168 -0.63 -4.43 14.81
C ILE A 168 -0.94 -5.24 16.06
N LEU A 169 -1.42 -4.61 17.14
CA LEU A 169 -1.72 -5.26 18.41
C LEU A 169 -2.93 -6.19 18.34
N GLU A 170 -3.95 -5.86 17.55
CA GLU A 170 -5.11 -6.74 17.32
C GLU A 170 -4.68 -7.98 16.53
N ARG A 171 -3.88 -7.81 15.47
CA ARG A 171 -3.38 -8.93 14.69
C ARG A 171 -2.44 -9.83 15.49
N ASP A 172 -1.54 -9.26 16.29
CA ASP A 172 -0.62 -10.01 17.17
C ASP A 172 -1.36 -10.97 18.10
N LYS A 173 -2.52 -10.55 18.64
CA LYS A 173 -3.37 -11.40 19.51
C LYS A 173 -4.07 -12.54 18.76
N THR A 174 -4.33 -12.34 17.47
CA THR A 174 -5.10 -13.28 16.63
C THR A 174 -4.23 -14.23 15.83
N ILE A 175 -2.90 -14.05 15.85
CA ILE A 175 -2.00 -15.02 15.23
C ILE A 175 -2.16 -16.35 15.97
N ASP A 176 -2.64 -17.32 15.22
CA ASP A 176 -2.59 -18.71 15.63
C ASP A 176 -1.17 -19.24 15.37
N ASN A 177 -0.35 -19.29 16.42
CA ASN A 177 1.02 -19.86 16.38
C ASN A 177 1.00 -21.39 16.16
N HIS A 178 -0.18 -22.03 16.09
CA HIS A 178 -0.27 -23.43 15.73
C HIS A 178 -0.16 -23.63 14.22
N ASN A 179 1.06 -23.95 13.77
CA ASN A 179 1.37 -24.72 12.55
C ASN A 179 0.42 -24.49 11.36
N ARG A 180 0.16 -23.23 10.99
CA ARG A 180 -0.26 -22.97 9.62
C ARG A 180 1.01 -22.92 8.79
N PRO A 181 1.19 -23.80 7.80
CA PRO A 181 2.16 -23.56 6.74
C PRO A 181 1.63 -22.37 5.91
N THR A 182 1.71 -21.15 6.47
CA THR A 182 1.52 -19.94 5.70
C THR A 182 2.77 -19.77 4.84
N LYS A 183 2.55 -19.69 3.53
CA LYS A 183 3.61 -19.68 2.51
C LYS A 183 4.32 -18.33 2.39
N ILE A 184 3.87 -17.35 3.17
CA ILE A 184 4.47 -16.04 3.42
C ILE A 184 4.73 -15.91 4.93
N SER A 185 5.67 -15.05 5.31
CA SER A 185 5.94 -14.81 6.72
C SER A 185 4.76 -14.11 7.42
N HIS A 186 4.70 -14.22 8.75
CA HIS A 186 3.70 -13.49 9.53
C HIS A 186 3.81 -11.97 9.32
N THR A 187 5.03 -11.43 9.18
CA THR A 187 5.22 -10.00 8.94
C THR A 187 4.74 -9.58 7.55
N GLU A 188 4.96 -10.40 6.52
CA GLU A 188 4.44 -10.14 5.17
C GLU A 188 2.90 -10.17 5.17
N ASP A 189 2.28 -11.16 5.85
CA ASP A 189 0.82 -11.20 6.00
C ASP A 189 0.28 -9.97 6.76
N LEU A 190 0.99 -9.49 7.78
CA LEU A 190 0.62 -8.27 8.49
C LEU A 190 0.74 -7.03 7.61
N ALA A 191 1.83 -6.88 6.85
CA ALA A 191 2.03 -5.76 5.94
C ALA A 191 0.95 -5.71 4.86
N GLU A 192 0.63 -6.88 4.27
CA GLU A 192 -0.48 -7.00 3.34
C GLU A 192 -1.83 -6.70 3.97
N TYR A 193 -2.07 -7.21 5.19
CA TYR A 193 -3.30 -6.96 5.92
C TYR A 193 -3.49 -5.48 6.20
N ILE A 194 -2.47 -4.76 6.69
CA ILE A 194 -2.52 -3.31 6.88
C ILE A 194 -2.87 -2.63 5.55
N SER A 195 -2.21 -3.03 4.46
CA SER A 195 -2.48 -2.46 3.14
C SER A 195 -3.94 -2.60 2.70
N ALA A 196 -4.49 -3.81 2.83
CA ALA A 196 -5.86 -4.11 2.43
C ALA A 196 -6.92 -3.54 3.39
N GLU A 197 -6.68 -3.62 4.70
CA GLU A 197 -7.56 -3.09 5.76
C GLU A 197 -7.72 -1.57 5.63
N MET A 198 -6.63 -0.86 5.31
CA MET A 198 -6.68 0.58 5.13
C MET A 198 -7.44 0.97 3.85
N LEU A 199 -7.28 0.22 2.76
CA LEU A 199 -8.07 0.42 1.55
C LEU A 199 -9.57 0.10 1.76
N TYR A 200 -9.86 -0.95 2.53
CA TYR A 200 -11.21 -1.31 2.96
C TYR A 200 -11.83 -0.23 3.87
N SER A 201 -11.06 0.30 4.82
CA SER A 201 -11.50 1.36 5.73
C SER A 201 -11.69 2.69 5.00
N GLU A 202 -10.86 2.98 3.99
CA GLU A 202 -10.95 4.21 3.21
C GLU A 202 -12.28 4.30 2.44
N SER A 203 -12.78 3.16 1.95
CA SER A 203 -14.02 3.08 1.18
C SER A 203 -15.30 3.08 2.03
N ASP A 204 -15.21 3.18 3.36
CA ASP A 204 -16.37 3.39 4.23
C ASP A 204 -16.92 4.82 4.03
N LEU A 205 -18.24 4.95 3.84
CA LEU A 205 -18.92 6.24 3.71
C LEU A 205 -18.73 7.16 4.93
N LYS A 206 -18.35 6.60 6.09
CA LYS A 206 -18.06 7.32 7.33
C LYS A 206 -16.60 7.76 7.44
N ASN A 207 -15.75 7.45 6.46
CA ASN A 207 -14.35 7.86 6.46
C ASN A 207 -14.22 9.40 6.50
N GLY A 208 -13.46 9.91 7.47
CA GLY A 208 -13.34 11.34 7.77
C GLY A 208 -14.50 11.96 8.54
N LEU A 209 -15.64 11.25 8.67
CA LEU A 209 -16.80 11.69 9.45
C LEU A 209 -16.82 11.10 10.86
N LYS A 210 -16.22 9.91 11.04
CA LYS A 210 -16.13 9.22 12.33
C LYS A 210 -14.69 9.25 12.87
N LYS A 211 -14.56 9.48 14.18
CA LYS A 211 -13.27 9.43 14.88
C LYS A 211 -12.55 8.09 14.66
N GLY A 212 -11.25 8.15 14.44
CA GLY A 212 -10.37 7.00 14.24
C GLY A 212 -10.45 6.37 12.85
N THR A 213 -11.13 7.01 11.89
CA THR A 213 -11.07 6.63 10.47
C THR A 213 -9.79 7.18 9.83
N PRO A 214 -9.32 6.62 8.70
CA PRO A 214 -8.07 7.07 8.06
C PRO A 214 -8.01 8.59 7.87
N LEU A 215 -9.04 9.19 7.26
CA LEU A 215 -9.06 10.64 7.00
C LEU A 215 -9.19 11.49 8.27
N ASP A 216 -9.83 10.98 9.34
CA ASP A 216 -9.83 11.64 10.66
C ASP A 216 -8.43 11.64 11.29
N CYS A 217 -7.65 10.58 11.06
CA CYS A 217 -6.25 10.46 11.48
C CYS A 217 -5.25 11.09 10.49
N TYR A 218 -5.75 11.77 9.45
CA TYR A 218 -4.96 12.40 8.40
C TYR A 218 -3.96 11.45 7.70
N CYS A 219 -4.39 10.23 7.45
CA CYS A 219 -3.67 9.26 6.66
C CYS A 219 -4.65 8.57 5.70
N GLY A 220 -4.13 7.83 4.72
CA GLY A 220 -5.00 7.16 3.76
C GLY A 220 -4.33 6.94 2.42
N GLY A 221 -5.17 6.90 1.38
CA GLY A 221 -4.82 6.38 0.08
C GLY A 221 -4.52 4.89 0.16
N PHE A 222 -3.63 4.45 -0.71
CA PHE A 222 -3.07 3.10 -0.63
C PHE A 222 -1.93 3.05 0.39
N TYR A 223 -1.77 1.90 1.04
CA TYR A 223 -0.65 1.63 1.94
C TYR A 223 0.34 0.73 1.23
N GLU A 224 1.51 1.30 0.90
CA GLU A 224 2.62 0.59 0.28
C GLU A 224 3.41 -0.20 1.32
N TRP A 225 4.00 -1.33 0.91
CA TRP A 225 4.88 -2.09 1.78
C TRP A 225 6.02 -2.76 1.03
N TYR A 226 7.11 -3.00 1.76
CA TYR A 226 8.36 -3.56 1.23
C TYR A 226 9.00 -4.50 2.24
N GLY A 227 9.20 -5.75 1.86
CA GLY A 227 10.02 -6.69 2.62
C GLY A 227 11.50 -6.43 2.33
N ILE A 228 12.33 -6.37 3.37
CA ILE A 228 13.75 -6.09 3.23
C ILE A 228 14.51 -7.37 3.57
N LYS A 229 15.16 -7.95 2.57
CA LYS A 229 15.92 -9.19 2.69
C LYS A 229 17.37 -8.96 2.29
N ASP A 230 18.24 -9.91 2.60
CA ASP A 230 19.66 -9.82 2.24
C ASP A 230 19.86 -9.74 0.72
N GLU A 231 19.00 -10.41 -0.05
CA GLU A 231 19.04 -10.42 -1.52
C GLU A 231 18.50 -9.13 -2.14
N GLY A 232 17.73 -8.33 -1.38
CA GLY A 232 17.20 -7.05 -1.83
C GLY A 232 15.82 -6.71 -1.27
N ILE A 233 15.16 -5.79 -1.96
CA ILE A 233 13.82 -5.31 -1.60
C ILE A 233 12.77 -6.16 -2.31
N ASN A 234 11.92 -6.84 -1.53
CA ASN A 234 10.73 -7.52 -2.03
C ASN A 234 9.56 -6.53 -2.02
N VAL A 235 8.96 -6.33 -3.19
CA VAL A 235 7.86 -5.39 -3.41
C VAL A 235 6.51 -6.08 -3.26
N LEU A 236 5.45 -5.27 -3.14
CA LEU A 236 4.08 -5.77 -3.17
C LEU A 236 3.85 -6.61 -4.43
N GLN A 237 3.46 -7.87 -4.24
CA GLN A 237 3.09 -8.77 -5.32
C GLN A 237 1.65 -8.50 -5.79
N PRO A 238 1.31 -8.75 -7.06
CA PRO A 238 -0.06 -8.58 -7.55
C PRO A 238 -1.09 -9.25 -6.64
N ARG A 239 -2.10 -8.49 -6.23
CA ARG A 239 -3.11 -8.91 -5.24
C ARG A 239 -4.49 -8.39 -5.59
N ILE A 240 -5.51 -9.20 -5.31
CA ILE A 240 -6.90 -8.77 -5.27
C ILE A 240 -7.33 -8.45 -3.83
N ASP A 241 -7.97 -7.31 -3.61
CA ASP A 241 -8.70 -7.00 -2.39
C ASP A 241 -10.20 -7.01 -2.69
N MET A 242 -10.92 -7.98 -2.14
CA MET A 242 -12.34 -8.21 -2.42
C MET A 242 -13.17 -8.05 -1.16
N SER A 243 -14.30 -7.32 -1.26
CA SER A 243 -15.27 -7.24 -0.18
C SER A 243 -16.64 -7.76 -0.61
N VAL A 244 -17.20 -8.63 0.20
CA VAL A 244 -18.49 -9.29 -0.02
C VAL A 244 -19.38 -9.07 1.20
N SER A 245 -20.63 -8.70 0.98
CA SER A 245 -21.68 -8.67 2.00
C SER A 245 -22.63 -9.84 1.79
N LEU A 246 -22.95 -10.56 2.86
CA LEU A 246 -23.96 -11.61 2.83
C LEU A 246 -25.35 -10.99 2.99
N THR A 247 -26.31 -11.47 2.22
CA THR A 247 -27.71 -11.03 2.23
C THR A 247 -28.63 -12.25 2.27
N ASP A 248 -29.92 -12.05 2.49
CA ASP A 248 -30.88 -13.17 2.58
C ASP A 248 -30.97 -13.98 1.28
N ASP A 249 -30.79 -13.33 0.13
CA ASP A 249 -30.99 -13.93 -1.20
C ASP A 249 -29.69 -14.29 -1.94
N GLY A 250 -28.53 -13.94 -1.38
CA GLY A 250 -27.25 -14.13 -2.04
C GLY A 250 -26.09 -13.37 -1.43
N ILE A 251 -25.13 -13.03 -2.27
CA ILE A 251 -23.98 -12.19 -1.92
C ILE A 251 -23.95 -10.92 -2.76
N VAL A 252 -23.38 -9.86 -2.18
CA VAL A 252 -23.12 -8.60 -2.86
C VAL A 252 -21.62 -8.34 -2.82
N ILE A 253 -20.96 -8.38 -3.97
CA ILE A 253 -19.58 -7.92 -4.09
C ILE A 253 -19.62 -6.40 -4.11
N THR A 254 -19.15 -5.80 -3.03
CA THR A 254 -19.20 -4.34 -2.84
C THR A 254 -17.93 -3.66 -3.32
N ARG A 255 -16.80 -4.41 -3.36
CA ARG A 255 -15.47 -3.90 -3.73
C ARG A 255 -14.64 -4.99 -4.37
N LEU A 256 -13.85 -4.63 -5.38
CA LEU A 256 -12.89 -5.51 -6.03
C LEU A 256 -11.72 -4.69 -6.58
N TYR A 257 -10.61 -4.66 -5.84
CA TYR A 257 -9.42 -3.92 -6.24
C TYR A 257 -8.32 -4.88 -6.70
N PHE A 258 -7.66 -4.55 -7.79
CA PHE A 258 -6.38 -5.14 -8.18
C PHE A 258 -5.27 -4.15 -7.85
N SER A 259 -4.28 -4.59 -7.09
CA SER A 259 -3.10 -3.78 -6.79
C SER A 259 -1.83 -4.49 -7.21
N GLU A 260 -0.92 -3.75 -7.84
CA GLU A 260 0.43 -4.23 -8.17
C GLU A 260 1.46 -3.12 -8.03
N GLN A 261 2.72 -3.53 -7.92
CA GLN A 261 3.84 -2.63 -7.83
C GLN A 261 4.88 -2.97 -8.89
N TYR A 262 5.27 -1.98 -9.67
CA TYR A 262 6.34 -2.13 -10.65
C TYR A 262 7.69 -1.85 -9.99
N MET A 263 8.74 -2.45 -10.53
CA MET A 263 10.12 -2.17 -10.13
C MET A 263 10.90 -1.76 -11.37
N PHE A 264 11.37 -0.52 -11.40
CA PHE A 264 12.23 -0.01 -12.46
C PHE A 264 13.66 0.16 -11.93
N PRO A 265 14.67 -0.39 -12.62
CA PRO A 265 16.06 -0.17 -12.25
C PRO A 265 16.43 1.32 -12.38
N PRO A 266 17.47 1.77 -11.68
CA PRO A 266 17.98 3.13 -11.83
C PRO A 266 18.37 3.41 -13.29
N SER A 267 18.08 4.62 -13.76
CA SER A 267 18.52 5.11 -15.06
C SER A 267 19.92 5.71 -14.95
N SER A 268 20.76 5.56 -15.98
CA SER A 268 22.05 6.29 -16.03
C SER A 268 21.86 7.81 -16.10
N SER A 269 20.68 8.27 -16.53
CA SER A 269 20.32 9.69 -16.58
C SER A 269 19.60 10.20 -15.33
N SER A 270 19.34 9.34 -14.32
CA SER A 270 18.61 9.78 -13.14
C SER A 270 19.48 10.63 -12.22
N SER A 271 18.87 11.67 -11.67
CA SER A 271 19.44 12.54 -10.64
C SER A 271 19.65 11.86 -9.29
N VAL A 272 19.13 10.63 -9.10
CA VAL A 272 19.51 9.70 -8.02
C VAL A 272 19.62 8.28 -8.59
N TYR A 273 20.73 7.57 -8.35
CA TYR A 273 20.91 6.17 -8.77
C TYR A 273 20.19 5.21 -7.79
N SER A 274 18.86 5.17 -7.89
CA SER A 274 18.00 4.30 -7.10
C SER A 274 16.91 3.61 -7.93
N PHE A 275 16.42 2.47 -7.46
CA PHE A 275 15.24 1.82 -8.02
C PHE A 275 13.99 2.68 -7.82
N LYS A 276 13.05 2.58 -8.76
CA LYS A 276 11.71 3.18 -8.65
C LYS A 276 10.65 2.10 -8.46
N TYR A 277 9.63 2.42 -7.66
CA TYR A 277 8.62 1.45 -7.24
C TYR A 277 7.18 1.97 -7.32
N PRO A 278 6.72 2.47 -8.48
CA PRO A 278 5.38 3.01 -8.59
C PRO A 278 4.31 1.91 -8.41
N ILE A 279 3.14 2.33 -7.95
CA ILE A 279 2.03 1.45 -7.56
C ILE A 279 0.85 1.71 -8.49
N SER A 280 0.21 0.65 -8.94
CA SER A 280 -1.07 0.69 -9.65
C SER A 280 -2.15 0.07 -8.78
N VAL A 281 -3.25 0.79 -8.56
CA VAL A 281 -4.45 0.30 -7.88
C VAL A 281 -5.63 0.48 -8.81
N VAL A 282 -6.24 -0.62 -9.25
CA VAL A 282 -7.35 -0.66 -10.19
C VAL A 282 -8.61 -1.10 -9.45
N ASN A 283 -9.63 -0.27 -9.44
CA ASN A 283 -10.97 -0.68 -9.04
C ASN A 283 -11.66 -1.36 -10.23
N LEU A 284 -11.85 -2.67 -10.11
CA LEU A 284 -12.39 -3.54 -11.16
C LEU A 284 -13.91 -3.48 -11.25
N ILE A 285 -14.61 -3.00 -10.22
CA ILE A 285 -16.08 -2.82 -10.26
C ILE A 285 -16.45 -1.36 -10.02
N SER A 286 -17.36 -0.82 -10.81
CA SER A 286 -17.93 0.52 -10.60
C SER A 286 -19.14 0.50 -9.67
N ASP A 287 -19.88 -0.61 -9.67
CA ASP A 287 -21.15 -0.81 -8.99
C ASP A 287 -21.15 -2.12 -8.20
N PHE A 288 -22.17 -2.31 -7.36
CA PHE A 288 -22.33 -3.53 -6.58
C PHE A 288 -22.78 -4.69 -7.47
N GLU A 289 -22.07 -5.82 -7.38
CA GLU A 289 -22.40 -7.04 -8.13
C GLU A 289 -23.16 -8.02 -7.25
N HIS A 290 -24.38 -8.35 -7.67
CA HIS A 290 -25.27 -9.26 -6.96
C HIS A 290 -25.19 -10.66 -7.55
N ILE A 291 -24.94 -11.66 -6.71
CA ILE A 291 -24.92 -13.08 -7.10
C ILE A 291 -25.86 -13.82 -6.15
N ASP A 292 -26.96 -14.35 -6.68
CA ASP A 292 -27.88 -15.15 -5.89
C ASP A 292 -27.26 -16.50 -5.47
N TYR A 293 -27.79 -17.12 -4.42
CA TYR A 293 -27.23 -18.37 -3.92
C TYR A 293 -27.31 -19.53 -4.91
N THR A 294 -28.28 -19.54 -5.83
CA THR A 294 -28.40 -20.61 -6.82
C THR A 294 -27.25 -20.53 -7.82
N SER A 295 -26.96 -19.34 -8.36
CA SER A 295 -25.80 -19.11 -9.22
C SER A 295 -24.49 -19.32 -8.47
N LEU A 296 -24.39 -18.84 -7.22
CA LEU A 296 -23.17 -19.03 -6.41
C LEU A 296 -22.82 -20.51 -6.16
N LEU A 297 -23.84 -21.37 -6.02
CA LEU A 297 -23.66 -22.81 -5.82
C LEU A 297 -23.33 -23.56 -7.11
N ASN A 298 -23.97 -23.20 -8.23
CA ASN A 298 -23.95 -24.00 -9.46
C ASN A 298 -22.97 -23.49 -10.53
N GLU A 299 -22.55 -22.22 -10.45
CA GLU A 299 -21.77 -21.55 -11.50
C GLU A 299 -20.40 -21.12 -10.98
N LYS A 300 -19.49 -20.84 -11.92
CA LYS A 300 -18.23 -20.15 -11.62
C LYS A 300 -18.49 -18.65 -11.54
N ILE A 301 -17.80 -17.96 -10.63
CA ILE A 301 -17.89 -16.50 -10.57
C ILE A 301 -17.08 -15.92 -11.72
N SER A 302 -17.78 -15.39 -12.72
CA SER A 302 -17.21 -14.67 -13.86
C SER A 302 -17.96 -13.35 -13.99
N LEU A 303 -17.24 -12.25 -13.81
CA LEU A 303 -17.79 -10.89 -13.82
C LEU A 303 -17.29 -10.15 -15.05
N SER A 304 -18.12 -9.28 -15.63
CA SER A 304 -17.75 -8.52 -16.83
C SER A 304 -18.11 -7.04 -16.71
N PHE A 305 -17.13 -6.18 -16.99
CA PHE A 305 -17.23 -4.74 -16.80
C PHE A 305 -16.76 -3.98 -18.04
N SER A 306 -17.47 -2.92 -18.41
CA SER A 306 -17.07 -2.01 -19.49
C SER A 306 -16.26 -0.80 -18.98
N GLU A 307 -16.28 -0.56 -17.68
CA GLU A 307 -15.63 0.58 -17.06
C GLU A 307 -14.95 0.15 -15.75
N VAL A 308 -13.63 0.33 -15.71
CA VAL A 308 -12.81 0.12 -14.52
C VAL A 308 -11.95 1.37 -14.33
N TYR A 309 -11.55 1.65 -13.10
CA TYR A 309 -10.83 2.88 -12.76
C TYR A 309 -9.46 2.56 -12.18
N GLY A 310 -8.45 3.31 -12.58
CA GLY A 310 -7.07 3.14 -12.14
C GLY A 310 -6.56 4.32 -11.35
N THR A 311 -5.73 4.05 -10.34
CA THR A 311 -4.91 5.01 -9.62
C THR A 311 -3.44 4.62 -9.71
N TYR A 312 -2.62 5.48 -10.31
CA TYR A 312 -1.16 5.33 -10.36
C TYR A 312 -0.50 6.26 -9.34
N ILE A 313 0.31 5.68 -8.45
CA ILE A 313 0.93 6.36 -7.33
C ILE A 313 2.44 6.26 -7.45
N ASP A 314 3.09 7.40 -7.70
CA ASP A 314 4.54 7.49 -7.83
C ASP A 314 5.18 8.25 -6.66
N SER A 315 6.50 8.40 -6.69
CA SER A 315 7.30 9.15 -5.73
C SER A 315 6.71 10.53 -5.44
N THR A 316 6.62 10.88 -4.15
CA THR A 316 6.32 12.26 -3.73
C THR A 316 7.35 13.25 -4.26
N PHE A 317 8.56 12.80 -4.61
CA PHE A 317 9.67 13.66 -5.02
C PHE A 317 9.96 13.62 -6.52
N SER A 318 9.00 13.19 -7.34
CA SER A 318 9.15 13.06 -8.79
C SER A 318 9.75 14.30 -9.51
N GLY A 319 9.60 15.51 -8.95
CA GLY A 319 10.25 16.73 -9.44
C GLY A 319 11.79 16.74 -9.38
N TYR A 320 12.42 15.85 -8.61
CA TYR A 320 13.87 15.65 -8.64
C TYR A 320 14.32 14.76 -9.79
N GLU A 321 13.47 13.88 -10.32
CA GLU A 321 13.87 12.78 -11.20
C GLU A 321 14.00 13.17 -12.68
N GLY A 322 13.91 14.47 -13.01
CA GLY A 322 14.41 15.04 -14.25
C GLY A 322 13.69 14.66 -15.55
N ASN A 323 12.44 14.19 -15.52
CA ASN A 323 11.74 13.80 -16.74
C ASN A 323 10.70 14.85 -17.22
N PRO A 324 11.00 15.65 -18.26
CA PRO A 324 10.04 16.59 -18.86
C PRO A 324 8.94 15.91 -19.70
N GLU A 325 9.06 14.61 -20.01
CA GLU A 325 8.02 13.79 -20.67
C GLU A 325 7.16 12.99 -19.67
N PHE A 326 7.31 13.25 -18.37
CA PHE A 326 6.61 12.50 -17.33
C PHE A 326 5.11 12.78 -17.35
N ILE A 327 4.29 11.76 -17.62
CA ILE A 327 2.83 11.82 -17.49
C ILE A 327 2.42 10.98 -16.28
N PRO A 328 2.11 11.58 -15.12
CA PRO A 328 1.62 10.85 -13.96
C PRO A 328 0.26 11.40 -13.58
N ARG A 329 -0.76 10.72 -14.08
CA ARG A 329 -1.74 10.03 -13.25
C ARG A 329 -2.67 9.28 -14.18
N LEU A 330 -2.71 7.96 -14.03
CA LEU A 330 -3.99 7.30 -14.19
C LEU A 330 -4.71 7.50 -12.88
N SER A 331 -5.73 8.34 -12.91
CA SER A 331 -6.67 8.58 -11.83
C SER A 331 -7.96 8.84 -12.56
N GLY A 332 -8.69 7.76 -12.85
CA GLY A 332 -9.77 7.80 -13.82
C GLY A 332 -9.94 6.48 -14.57
N PRO A 333 -10.80 6.46 -15.60
CA PRO A 333 -11.17 5.23 -16.29
C PRO A 333 -10.00 4.64 -17.09
N ILE A 334 -9.86 3.31 -17.06
CA ILE A 334 -8.93 2.52 -17.88
C ILE A 334 -9.70 1.97 -19.08
N ARG A 335 -9.36 2.42 -20.29
CA ARG A 335 -10.04 2.03 -21.55
C ARG A 335 -9.06 1.99 -22.72
N GLY A 336 -9.47 1.35 -23.81
CA GLY A 336 -8.75 1.37 -25.09
C GLY A 336 -7.33 0.81 -24.99
N GLU A 337 -6.38 1.49 -25.63
CA GLU A 337 -4.97 1.06 -25.71
C GLU A 337 -4.34 0.80 -24.33
N LEU A 338 -4.73 1.56 -23.30
CA LEU A 338 -4.22 1.34 -21.96
C LEU A 338 -4.72 0.03 -21.35
N ALA A 339 -6.03 -0.23 -21.49
CA ALA A 339 -6.63 -1.47 -21.03
C ALA A 339 -6.01 -2.68 -21.76
N GLU A 340 -5.79 -2.56 -23.06
CA GLU A 340 -5.10 -3.56 -23.87
C GLU A 340 -3.66 -3.77 -23.40
N LYS A 341 -2.90 -2.70 -23.16
CA LYS A 341 -1.51 -2.79 -22.69
C LYS A 341 -1.39 -3.51 -21.36
N MET A 342 -2.32 -3.29 -20.44
CA MET A 342 -2.28 -3.87 -19.09
C MET A 342 -2.92 -5.26 -19.00
N PHE A 343 -3.99 -5.52 -19.78
CA PHE A 343 -4.88 -6.66 -19.56
C PHE A 343 -5.27 -7.42 -20.84
N SER A 344 -4.72 -7.11 -22.03
CA SER A 344 -4.98 -7.94 -23.24
C SER A 344 -4.55 -9.39 -23.06
N SER A 345 -3.42 -9.57 -22.38
CA SER A 345 -2.97 -10.88 -21.90
C SER A 345 -3.62 -11.19 -20.56
N LEU A 346 -3.91 -12.47 -20.33
CA LEU A 346 -4.47 -12.93 -19.08
C LEU A 346 -3.53 -12.58 -17.91
N VAL A 347 -4.03 -11.82 -16.95
CA VAL A 347 -3.32 -11.48 -15.72
C VAL A 347 -3.76 -12.45 -14.63
N ASP A 348 -2.86 -13.37 -14.27
CA ASP A 348 -3.09 -14.37 -13.23
C ASP A 348 -2.66 -13.86 -11.85
N VAL A 349 -3.62 -13.68 -10.97
CA VAL A 349 -3.41 -13.15 -9.62
C VAL A 349 -3.48 -14.27 -8.58
N LYS A 350 -2.38 -14.45 -7.86
CA LYS A 350 -2.18 -15.55 -6.90
C LYS A 350 -2.47 -15.19 -5.44
N ARG A 351 -2.78 -13.92 -5.19
CA ARG A 351 -3.02 -13.39 -3.86
C ARG A 351 -4.38 -12.72 -3.81
N ILE A 352 -5.18 -13.05 -2.81
CA ILE A 352 -6.45 -12.37 -2.55
C ILE A 352 -6.63 -12.13 -1.05
N ARG A 353 -7.03 -10.92 -0.69
CA ARG A 353 -7.52 -10.56 0.63
C ARG A 353 -9.03 -10.41 0.53
N LEU A 354 -9.75 -11.27 1.25
CA LEU A 354 -11.20 -11.32 1.22
C LEU A 354 -11.77 -10.80 2.54
N PHE A 355 -12.67 -9.83 2.44
CA PHE A 355 -13.48 -9.30 3.54
C PHE A 355 -14.92 -9.78 3.36
N VAL A 356 -15.41 -10.62 4.28
CA VAL A 356 -16.80 -11.10 4.28
C VAL A 356 -17.56 -10.43 5.41
N ASN A 357 -18.51 -9.57 5.06
CA ASN A 357 -19.40 -8.89 6.00
C ASN A 357 -20.67 -9.73 6.22
N CYS A 358 -20.92 -10.08 7.47
CA CYS A 358 -22.07 -10.85 7.94
C CYS A 358 -22.95 -9.97 8.87
N GLY A 359 -23.24 -8.74 8.47
CA GLY A 359 -23.99 -7.76 9.27
C GLY A 359 -23.10 -7.01 10.25
N GLU A 360 -23.13 -7.40 11.53
CA GLU A 360 -22.35 -6.72 12.58
C GLU A 360 -20.87 -7.13 12.61
N ASN A 361 -20.53 -8.24 11.95
CA ASN A 361 -19.18 -8.80 11.94
C ASN A 361 -18.58 -8.78 10.53
N THR A 362 -17.29 -8.47 10.44
CA THR A 362 -16.52 -8.63 9.20
C THR A 362 -15.35 -9.58 9.43
N PHE A 363 -15.28 -10.63 8.62
CA PHE A 363 -14.18 -11.59 8.63
C PHE A 363 -13.19 -11.23 7.53
N CYS A 364 -11.90 -11.13 7.86
CA CYS A 364 -10.85 -10.97 6.88
C CYS A 364 -10.00 -12.23 6.77
N LYS A 365 -9.71 -12.67 5.53
CA LYS A 365 -8.80 -13.79 5.25
C LYS A 365 -7.91 -13.48 4.04
N GLY A 366 -6.61 -13.73 4.19
CA GLY A 366 -5.66 -13.74 3.08
C GLY A 366 -5.48 -15.14 2.50
N PHE A 367 -5.40 -15.24 1.18
CA PHE A 367 -5.06 -16.44 0.44
C PHE A 367 -3.83 -16.17 -0.43
N VAL A 368 -2.90 -17.13 -0.47
CA VAL A 368 -1.68 -17.07 -1.29
C VAL A 368 -1.44 -18.43 -1.93
N ASN A 369 -1.53 -18.48 -3.27
CA ASN A 369 -1.29 -19.68 -4.06
C ASN A 369 0.20 -19.77 -4.47
N PRO A 370 0.93 -20.83 -4.07
CA PRO A 370 2.35 -20.98 -4.41
C PRO A 370 2.59 -21.67 -5.76
N THR A 371 1.57 -22.32 -6.31
CA THR A 371 1.77 -23.16 -7.49
C THR A 371 1.99 -22.25 -8.70
N ILE A 372 2.93 -22.62 -9.57
CA ILE A 372 3.24 -21.81 -10.75
C ILE A 372 2.01 -21.73 -11.68
N THR A 373 1.18 -22.77 -11.71
CA THR A 373 0.10 -22.97 -12.68
C THR A 373 -1.27 -22.43 -12.28
N ASP A 374 -1.51 -22.18 -10.98
CA ASP A 374 -2.87 -21.92 -10.49
C ASP A 374 -2.96 -20.50 -9.92
N CYS A 375 -4.05 -19.79 -10.22
CA CYS A 375 -4.36 -18.45 -9.73
C CYS A 375 -5.72 -18.44 -9.01
N TYR A 376 -5.94 -17.46 -8.14
CA TYR A 376 -7.25 -17.27 -7.48
C TYR A 376 -8.16 -16.37 -8.28
N VAL A 377 -7.58 -15.44 -9.03
CA VAL A 377 -8.32 -14.53 -9.88
C VAL A 377 -7.57 -14.36 -11.18
N SER A 378 -8.29 -14.38 -12.30
CA SER A 378 -7.74 -14.00 -13.59
C SER A 378 -8.48 -12.78 -14.15
N ILE A 379 -7.73 -11.84 -14.71
CA ILE A 379 -8.25 -10.60 -15.28
C ILE A 379 -7.84 -10.55 -16.75
N GLN A 380 -8.78 -10.23 -17.64
CA GLN A 380 -8.49 -10.00 -19.05
C GLN A 380 -9.35 -8.87 -19.60
N TYR A 381 -8.81 -8.11 -20.56
CA TYR A 381 -9.53 -7.12 -21.35
C TYR A 381 -9.57 -7.54 -22.82
N THR A 382 -10.76 -7.82 -23.34
CA THR A 382 -11.00 -8.25 -24.73
C THR A 382 -12.29 -7.63 -25.23
N ASP A 383 -12.32 -7.18 -26.49
CA ASP A 383 -13.52 -6.63 -27.15
C ASP A 383 -14.21 -5.50 -26.37
N GLY A 384 -13.42 -4.63 -25.72
CA GLY A 384 -13.95 -3.49 -24.97
C GLY A 384 -14.47 -3.83 -23.57
N LYS A 385 -14.23 -5.05 -23.07
CA LYS A 385 -14.71 -5.49 -21.76
C LYS A 385 -13.61 -6.13 -20.93
N PHE A 386 -13.62 -5.81 -19.65
CA PHE A 386 -12.90 -6.55 -18.63
C PHE A 386 -13.70 -7.78 -18.25
N THR A 387 -13.02 -8.91 -18.08
CA THR A 387 -13.56 -10.14 -17.51
C THR A 387 -12.69 -10.51 -16.32
N VAL A 388 -13.34 -10.73 -15.17
CA VAL A 388 -12.69 -11.18 -13.95
C VAL A 388 -13.27 -12.52 -13.54
N ASN A 389 -12.44 -13.57 -13.52
CA ASN A 389 -12.85 -14.88 -13.06
C ASN A 389 -12.28 -15.14 -11.67
N ILE A 390 -13.11 -15.63 -10.75
CA ILE A 390 -12.71 -15.95 -9.38
C ILE A 390 -12.79 -17.46 -9.19
N ASP A 391 -11.72 -18.03 -8.64
CA ASP A 391 -11.57 -19.47 -8.43
C ASP A 391 -12.54 -20.03 -7.38
N ASP A 392 -12.87 -21.31 -7.52
CA ASP A 392 -13.80 -22.03 -6.66
C ASP A 392 -13.32 -22.11 -5.20
N GLU A 393 -12.00 -22.05 -4.90
CA GLU A 393 -11.51 -22.01 -3.51
C GLU A 393 -12.07 -20.80 -2.75
N ILE A 394 -12.11 -19.62 -3.41
CA ILE A 394 -12.61 -18.38 -2.82
C ILE A 394 -14.13 -18.45 -2.69
N LYS A 395 -14.82 -18.92 -3.73
CA LYS A 395 -16.27 -19.17 -3.73
C LYS A 395 -16.69 -20.07 -2.58
N ASN A 396 -15.99 -21.19 -2.40
CA ASN A 396 -16.26 -22.17 -1.35
C ASN A 396 -16.03 -21.59 0.05
N TYR A 397 -15.05 -20.70 0.22
CA TYR A 397 -14.86 -20.01 1.49
C TYR A 397 -16.03 -19.06 1.81
N ILE A 398 -16.51 -18.30 0.82
CA ILE A 398 -17.69 -17.43 0.98
C ILE A 398 -18.92 -18.28 1.36
N LEU A 399 -19.18 -19.36 0.64
CA LEU A 399 -20.28 -20.31 0.93
C LEU A 399 -20.16 -20.91 2.35
N GLY A 400 -18.95 -21.27 2.78
CA GLY A 400 -18.72 -21.75 4.15
C GLY A 400 -19.11 -20.71 5.23
N LYS A 401 -18.92 -19.42 4.93
CA LYS A 401 -19.36 -18.31 5.81
C LYS A 401 -20.87 -18.10 5.78
N VAL A 402 -21.51 -18.28 4.63
CA VAL A 402 -22.97 -18.26 4.49
C VAL A 402 -23.62 -19.32 5.39
N PHE A 403 -23.16 -20.58 5.30
CA PHE A 403 -23.74 -21.65 6.13
C PHE A 403 -23.51 -21.47 7.63
N SER A 404 -22.37 -20.85 8.00
CA SER A 404 -22.10 -20.50 9.40
C SER A 404 -23.02 -19.39 9.90
N PHE A 405 -23.36 -18.42 9.04
CA PHE A 405 -24.20 -17.27 9.36
C PHE A 405 -25.68 -17.63 9.45
N ILE A 406 -26.19 -18.49 8.56
CA ILE A 406 -27.61 -18.94 8.60
C ILE A 406 -27.87 -19.86 9.81
N SER A 407 -26.84 -20.51 10.33
CA SER A 407 -26.96 -21.43 11.49
C SER A 407 -26.89 -20.73 12.85
N SER A 408 -26.62 -19.41 12.90
CA SER A 408 -26.54 -18.58 14.11
C SER A 408 -27.76 -17.68 14.23
#